data_AF-A0AAN8R2H0-F1
#
_entry.id   AF-A0AAN8R2H0-F1
#
_cell.length_a   1.000
_cell.length_b   1.000
_cell.length_c   1.000
_cell.angle_alpha   90.00
_cell.angle_beta   90.00
_cell.angle_gamma   90.00
#
_symmetry.space_group_name_H-M   'P 1'
#
loop_
_entity.id
_entity.type
_entity.pdbx_description
1 polymer ?
#
loop_
_entity_poly.entity_id
_entity_poly.type
_entity_poly.pdbx_seq_one_letter_code
_entity_poly.pdbx_strand_id
1 'polypeptide(L)'
;MFVARSIAADHKDLIHDVSYDFHGRRMATCSSDQSVKVWDKSESGEWHCTASWKTHSGSVWRVTWAHPEFGQVLASCSFDRTAAVWEEIVGESNDKQRGQSHWIKRTTLVDSRTSVTDVKFAPKHMGLMLTTCSADGGR
;
A
#
# COMPACT_ATOMS: atom_id res chain seq x y z
N MET A 1 -28.96 -5.32 3.96
CA MET A 1 -28.37 -6.67 4.12
C MET A 1 -26.86 -6.49 4.06
N PHE A 2 -26.14 -6.84 5.14
CA PHE A 2 -24.67 -6.78 5.15
C PHE A 2 -24.13 -8.15 4.75
N VAL A 3 -23.19 -8.19 3.81
CA VAL A 3 -22.53 -9.42 3.37
C VAL A 3 -21.10 -9.37 3.90
N ALA A 4 -20.80 -10.21 4.88
CA ALA A 4 -19.44 -10.43 5.35
C ALA A 4 -18.84 -11.62 4.59
N ARG A 5 -17.67 -11.41 3.96
CA ARG A 5 -16.88 -12.46 3.33
C ARG A 5 -15.49 -12.45 3.96
N SER A 6 -14.98 -13.62 4.29
CA SER A 6 -13.58 -13.77 4.69
C SER A 6 -12.71 -13.84 3.44
N ILE A 7 -11.53 -13.24 3.50
CA ILE A 7 -10.52 -13.35 2.46
C ILE A 7 -9.24 -13.89 3.08
N ALA A 8 -8.61 -14.86 2.41
CA ALA A 8 -7.29 -15.33 2.78
C ALA A 8 -6.26 -14.33 2.22
N ALA A 9 -5.66 -13.53 3.10
CA ALA A 9 -4.67 -12.54 2.68
C ALA A 9 -3.29 -13.17 2.36
N ASP A 10 -3.08 -14.45 2.67
CA ASP A 10 -1.84 -15.20 2.42
C ASP A 10 -0.56 -14.46 2.86
N HIS A 11 -0.67 -13.69 3.93
CA HIS A 11 0.48 -13.14 4.65
C HIS A 11 1.06 -14.21 5.57
N LYS A 12 2.38 -14.21 5.73
CA LYS A 12 3.08 -15.20 6.56
C LYS A 12 3.07 -14.85 8.05
N ASP A 13 2.64 -13.64 8.38
CA ASP A 13 2.65 -13.08 9.72
C ASP A 13 1.49 -12.09 9.89
N LEU A 14 1.38 -11.48 11.07
CA LEU A 14 0.33 -10.54 11.45
C LEU A 14 0.16 -9.42 10.42
N ILE A 15 -1.10 -9.16 10.07
CA ILE A 15 -1.51 -8.07 9.19
C ILE A 15 -1.78 -6.86 10.08
N HIS A 16 -1.13 -5.74 9.79
CA HIS A 16 -1.23 -4.53 10.62
C HIS A 16 -2.25 -3.53 10.11
N ASP A 17 -2.47 -3.49 8.80
CA ASP A 17 -3.36 -2.51 8.19
C ASP A 17 -3.95 -3.01 6.87
N VAL A 18 -5.10 -2.43 6.53
CA VAL A 18 -5.81 -2.64 5.28
C VAL A 18 -6.38 -1.32 4.80
N SER A 19 -6.11 -0.99 3.53
CA SER A 19 -6.50 0.29 2.95
C SER A 19 -7.21 0.08 1.62
N TYR A 20 -8.39 0.68 1.48
CA TYR A 20 -9.11 0.70 0.21
C TYR A 20 -8.64 1.87 -0.65
N ASP A 21 -8.60 1.63 -1.96
CA ASP A 21 -8.47 2.71 -2.93
C ASP A 21 -9.74 3.57 -2.95
N PHE A 22 -9.65 4.78 -3.50
CA PHE A 22 -10.72 5.78 -3.55
C PHE A 22 -12.04 5.24 -4.12
N HIS A 23 -11.97 4.35 -5.11
CA HIS A 23 -13.15 3.74 -5.74
C HIS A 23 -13.62 2.43 -5.07
N GLY A 24 -12.90 1.93 -4.06
CA GLY A 24 -13.22 0.67 -3.37
C GLY A 24 -13.11 -0.59 -4.23
N ARG A 25 -12.50 -0.49 -5.41
CA ARG A 25 -12.23 -1.63 -6.32
C ARG A 25 -10.92 -2.34 -6.00
N ARG A 26 -10.01 -1.65 -5.34
CA ARG A 26 -8.68 -2.15 -4.96
C ARG A 26 -8.47 -2.00 -3.47
N MET A 27 -7.62 -2.86 -2.94
CA MET A 27 -7.26 -2.89 -1.53
C MET A 27 -5.78 -3.22 -1.40
N ALA A 28 -5.10 -2.59 -0.45
CA ALA A 28 -3.74 -2.90 -0.09
C ALA A 28 -3.70 -3.42 1.35
N THR A 29 -2.89 -4.45 1.59
CA THR A 29 -2.64 -5.02 2.92
C THR A 29 -1.16 -5.01 3.21
N CYS A 30 -0.79 -4.82 4.48
CA CYS A 30 0.60 -4.85 4.91
C CYS A 30 0.79 -5.68 6.19
N SER A 31 1.97 -6.28 6.34
CA SER A 31 2.22 -7.29 7.37
C SER A 31 3.62 -7.21 7.98
N SER A 32 3.78 -7.85 9.16
CA SER A 32 5.07 -8.18 9.76
C SER A 32 5.96 -9.05 8.86
N ASP A 33 5.40 -9.73 7.84
CA ASP A 33 6.16 -10.49 6.86
C ASP A 33 6.98 -9.63 5.88
N GLN A 34 6.99 -8.30 6.10
CA GLN A 34 7.73 -7.29 5.35
C GLN A 34 7.17 -7.04 3.93
N SER A 35 5.98 -7.57 3.63
CA SER A 35 5.36 -7.45 2.32
C SER A 35 4.14 -6.54 2.33
N VAL A 36 3.88 -5.96 1.17
CA VAL A 36 2.61 -5.35 0.81
C VAL A 36 2.00 -6.18 -0.29
N LYS A 37 0.70 -6.43 -0.17
CA LYS A 37 -0.10 -7.10 -1.19
C LYS A 37 -1.20 -6.16 -1.67
N VAL A 38 -1.49 -6.23 -2.96
CA VAL A 38 -2.58 -5.50 -3.59
C VAL A 38 -3.59 -6.50 -4.13
N TRP A 39 -4.86 -6.16 -3.92
CA TRP A 39 -6.00 -6.99 -4.23
C TRP A 39 -6.96 -6.22 -5.12
N ASP A 40 -7.42 -6.85 -6.18
CA ASP A 40 -8.46 -6.32 -7.05
C ASP A 40 -9.77 -7.08 -6.79
N LYS A 41 -10.87 -6.33 -6.78
CA LYS A 41 -12.22 -6.86 -6.63
C LYS A 41 -12.80 -7.22 -7.99
N SER A 42 -13.18 -8.47 -8.17
CA SER A 42 -13.89 -8.95 -9.37
C SER A 42 -15.34 -8.48 -9.39
N GLU A 43 -15.99 -8.59 -10.55
CA GLU A 43 -17.43 -8.28 -10.71
C GLU A 43 -18.32 -9.18 -9.83
N SER A 44 -17.88 -10.41 -9.51
CA SER A 44 -18.57 -11.31 -8.56
C SER A 44 -18.39 -10.91 -7.09
N GLY A 45 -17.58 -9.87 -6.83
CA GLY A 45 -17.28 -9.37 -5.50
C GLY A 45 -16.28 -10.23 -4.73
N GLU A 46 -15.46 -11.00 -5.43
CA GLU A 46 -14.33 -11.74 -4.86
C GLU A 46 -13.05 -10.92 -4.95
N TRP A 47 -12.14 -11.11 -4.00
CA TRP A 47 -10.85 -10.44 -3.97
C TRP A 47 -9.76 -11.37 -4.47
N HIS A 48 -8.93 -10.88 -5.39
CA HIS A 48 -7.80 -11.63 -5.92
C HIS A 48 -6.52 -10.82 -5.74
N CYS A 49 -5.47 -11.47 -5.23
CA CYS A 49 -4.15 -10.85 -5.09
C CYS A 49 -3.56 -10.62 -6.48
N THR A 50 -3.37 -9.35 -6.85
CA THR A 50 -2.79 -8.96 -8.15
C THR A 50 -1.30 -8.68 -8.06
N ALA A 51 -0.81 -8.23 -6.89
CA ALA A 51 0.61 -8.01 -6.67
C ALA A 51 0.99 -8.32 -5.22
N SER A 52 2.21 -8.82 -5.03
CA SER A 52 2.79 -9.12 -3.72
C SER A 52 4.29 -8.93 -3.80
N TRP A 53 4.85 -8.02 -2.99
CA TRP A 53 6.29 -7.77 -2.99
C TRP A 53 6.81 -7.40 -1.60
N LYS A 54 8.09 -7.69 -1.36
CA LYS A 54 8.79 -7.25 -0.15
C LYS A 54 9.11 -5.76 -0.28
N THR A 55 8.70 -4.98 0.71
CA THR A 55 8.76 -3.51 0.65
C THR A 55 9.87 -2.93 1.51
N HIS A 56 10.04 -3.52 2.69
CA HIS A 56 10.82 -3.04 3.81
C HIS A 56 11.70 -4.15 4.40
N SER A 57 12.67 -3.80 5.25
CA SER A 57 13.49 -4.78 5.98
C SER A 57 12.92 -5.14 7.36
N GLY A 58 11.85 -4.46 7.77
CA GLY A 58 11.10 -4.69 9.00
C GLY A 58 9.59 -4.75 8.77
N SER A 59 8.84 -4.92 9.86
CA SER A 59 7.37 -5.00 9.83
C SER A 59 6.76 -3.74 9.23
N VAL A 60 5.82 -3.92 8.30
CA VAL A 60 5.09 -2.82 7.67
C VAL A 60 3.83 -2.52 8.48
N TRP A 61 3.76 -1.33 9.04
CA TRP A 61 2.71 -0.96 10.01
C TRP A 61 1.47 -0.38 9.35
N ARG A 62 1.65 0.39 8.28
CA ARG A 62 0.56 1.11 7.60
C ARG A 62 0.76 1.13 6.10
N VAL A 63 -0.37 1.19 5.40
CA VAL A 63 -0.42 1.39 3.96
C VAL A 63 -1.56 2.35 3.60
N THR A 64 -1.32 3.24 2.65
CA THR A 64 -2.31 4.25 2.24
C THR A 64 -2.26 4.50 0.74
N TRP A 65 -3.44 4.75 0.16
CA TRP A 65 -3.60 5.13 -1.24
C TRP A 65 -3.57 6.64 -1.39
N ALA A 66 -2.87 7.12 -2.42
CA ALA A 66 -3.00 8.50 -2.85
C ALA A 66 -4.33 8.72 -3.56
N HIS A 67 -4.72 9.99 -3.69
CA HIS A 67 -5.88 10.34 -4.51
C HIS A 67 -5.62 9.98 -5.99
N PRO A 68 -6.60 9.40 -6.72
CA PRO A 68 -6.41 8.89 -8.08
C PRO A 68 -5.99 9.95 -9.11
N GLU A 69 -6.16 11.23 -8.81
CA GLU A 69 -5.66 12.35 -9.62
C GLU A 69 -4.13 12.36 -9.77
N PHE A 70 -3.41 11.79 -8.79
CA PHE A 70 -1.96 11.62 -8.84
C PHE A 70 -1.55 10.26 -9.41
N GLY A 71 -2.50 9.50 -9.95
CA GLY A 71 -2.30 8.14 -10.42
C GLY A 71 -2.42 7.11 -9.29
N GLN A 72 -2.00 5.88 -9.61
CA GLN A 72 -2.11 4.77 -8.68
C GLN A 72 -0.86 4.67 -7.81
N VAL A 73 -0.86 5.45 -6.73
CA VAL A 73 0.27 5.58 -5.81
C VAL A 73 -0.10 5.02 -4.44
N LEU A 74 0.82 4.25 -3.87
CA LEU A 74 0.76 3.71 -2.52
C LEU A 74 1.90 4.26 -1.68
N ALA A 75 1.65 4.50 -0.40
CA ALA A 75 2.71 4.71 0.59
C ALA A 75 2.63 3.64 1.66
N SER A 76 3.79 3.16 2.10
CA SER A 76 3.95 2.20 3.19
C SER A 76 4.94 2.75 4.22
N CYS A 77 4.74 2.41 5.49
CA CYS A 77 5.70 2.75 6.54
C CYS A 77 6.07 1.53 7.40
N SER A 78 7.27 1.56 7.98
CA SER A 78 7.87 0.38 8.58
C SER A 78 8.66 0.66 9.85
N PHE A 79 8.82 -0.41 10.63
CA PHE A 79 9.73 -0.48 11.77
C PHE A 79 11.20 -0.21 11.39
N ASP A 80 11.56 -0.37 10.12
CA ASP A 80 12.90 -0.07 9.61
C ASP A 80 13.24 1.42 9.54
N ARG A 81 12.34 2.29 10.05
CA ARG A 81 12.46 3.75 10.12
C ARG A 81 12.31 4.43 8.75
N THR A 82 11.71 3.73 7.79
CA THR A 82 11.47 4.28 6.46
C THR A 82 9.99 4.28 6.10
N ALA A 83 9.61 5.25 5.29
CA ALA A 83 8.40 5.21 4.50
C ALA A 83 8.79 5.10 3.02
N ALA A 84 8.08 4.25 2.27
CA ALA A 84 8.32 4.07 0.85
C ALA A 84 7.09 4.46 0.06
N VAL A 85 7.30 5.12 -1.07
CA VAL A 85 6.23 5.45 -2.04
C VAL A 85 6.39 4.55 -3.26
N TRP A 86 5.29 3.95 -3.66
CA TRP A 86 5.18 2.99 -4.74
C TRP A 86 4.21 3.50 -5.78
N GLU A 87 4.53 3.29 -7.05
CA GLU A 87 3.62 3.61 -8.16
C GLU A 87 3.39 2.36 -8.98
N GLU A 88 2.14 2.13 -9.36
CA GLU A 88 1.77 1.07 -10.28
C GLU A 88 1.98 1.52 -11.72
N ILE A 89 2.86 0.84 -12.44
CA ILE A 89 2.99 0.99 -13.88
C ILE A 89 2.23 -0.15 -14.55
N VAL A 90 1.13 0.21 -15.20
CA VAL A 90 0.44 -0.69 -16.13
C VAL A 90 1.16 -0.60 -17.46
N GLY A 91 1.97 -1.60 -17.79
CA GLY A 91 2.58 -1.67 -19.12
C GLY A 91 1.49 -1.78 -20.19
N GLU A 92 1.48 -0.86 -21.16
CA GLU A 92 0.69 -0.97 -22.38
C GLU A 92 1.14 -2.22 -23.14
N SER A 93 0.52 -3.35 -22.82
CA SER A 93 0.81 -4.61 -23.49
C SER A 93 -0.14 -4.71 -24.66
N ASN A 94 0.34 -4.35 -25.85
CA ASN A 94 -0.38 -4.56 -27.12
C ASN A 94 -0.43 -6.06 -27.53
N ASP A 95 -0.18 -6.96 -26.58
CA ASP A 95 -0.06 -8.39 -26.82
C ASP A 95 -0.92 -9.18 -25.83
N LYS A 96 -1.50 -10.28 -26.30
CA LYS A 96 -2.59 -11.04 -25.66
C LYS A 96 -2.23 -11.75 -24.34
N GLN A 97 -1.12 -11.37 -23.71
CA GLN A 97 -0.71 -11.81 -22.39
C GLN A 97 -0.91 -10.68 -21.38
N ARG A 98 -1.87 -10.89 -20.47
CA ARG A 98 -2.21 -10.07 -19.30
C ARG A 98 -1.10 -9.06 -18.95
N GLY A 99 -1.37 -7.78 -19.19
CA GLY A 99 -0.45 -6.70 -18.85
C GLY A 99 0.03 -6.84 -17.41
N GLN A 100 1.33 -7.12 -17.26
CA GLN A 100 1.97 -7.27 -15.97
C GLN A 100 2.05 -5.88 -15.33
N SER A 101 1.09 -5.59 -14.47
CA SER A 101 1.17 -4.44 -13.56
C SER A 101 2.36 -4.66 -12.63
N HIS A 102 3.30 -3.71 -12.62
CA HIS A 102 4.46 -3.75 -11.74
C HIS A 102 4.49 -2.53 -10.84
N TRP A 103 4.75 -2.79 -9.56
CA TRP A 103 4.90 -1.77 -8.55
C TRP A 103 6.36 -1.36 -8.45
N ILE A 104 6.63 -0.09 -8.72
CA ILE A 104 7.98 0.47 -8.64
C ILE A 104 8.13 1.35 -7.41
N LYS A 105 9.27 1.24 -6.74
CA LYS A 105 9.63 2.13 -5.65
C LYS A 105 10.05 3.48 -6.25
N ARG A 106 9.25 4.53 -6.03
CA ARG A 106 9.56 5.89 -6.51
C ARG A 106 10.50 6.62 -5.58
N THR A 107 10.27 6.53 -4.28
CA THR A 107 11.13 7.16 -3.29
C THR A 107 11.08 6.42 -1.96
N THR A 108 12.14 6.59 -1.17
CA THR A 108 12.19 6.17 0.23
C THR A 108 12.46 7.41 1.07
N LEU A 109 11.56 7.70 2.00
CA LEU A 109 11.73 8.71 3.02
C LEU A 109 12.32 8.00 4.24
N VAL A 110 13.50 8.44 4.66
CA VAL A 110 14.17 7.91 5.83
C VAL A 110 13.90 8.87 6.99
N ASP A 111 13.21 8.40 8.02
CA ASP A 111 13.23 9.06 9.32
C ASP A 111 14.45 8.53 10.08
N SER A 112 15.34 9.43 10.49
CA SER A 112 16.65 9.03 11.01
C SER A 112 16.61 8.60 12.48
N ARG A 113 15.49 8.82 13.19
CA ARG A 113 15.48 8.68 14.65
C ARG A 113 14.71 7.46 15.15
N THR A 114 13.54 7.15 14.61
CA THR A 114 12.68 6.07 15.14
C THR A 114 11.79 5.41 14.08
N SER A 115 11.10 4.34 14.49
CA SER A 115 10.17 3.59 13.64
C SER A 115 8.97 4.45 13.24
N VAL A 116 8.64 4.44 11.94
CA VAL A 116 7.49 5.17 11.41
C VAL A 116 6.22 4.36 11.67
N THR A 117 5.31 4.93 12.46
CA THR A 117 4.10 4.24 12.96
C THR A 117 2.87 4.53 12.11
N ASP A 118 2.81 5.68 11.43
CA ASP A 118 1.73 5.98 10.48
C ASP A 118 2.20 6.79 9.28
N VAL A 119 1.44 6.67 8.19
CA VAL A 119 1.64 7.37 6.95
C VAL A 119 0.28 7.67 6.30
N LYS A 120 0.05 8.93 5.92
CA LYS A 120 -1.19 9.39 5.29
C LYS A 120 -0.92 10.41 4.20
N PHE A 121 -1.60 10.26 3.07
CA PHE A 121 -1.64 11.30 2.06
C PHE A 121 -2.55 12.44 2.50
N ALA A 122 -2.15 13.67 2.17
CA ALA A 122 -2.97 14.85 2.37
C ALA A 122 -4.16 14.87 1.38
N PRO A 123 -5.25 15.57 1.74
CA PRO A 123 -6.32 15.92 0.80
C PRO A 123 -5.80 16.50 -0.53
N LYS A 124 -6.44 16.10 -1.63
CA LYS A 124 -6.01 16.43 -3.01
C LYS A 124 -5.75 17.91 -3.30
N HIS A 125 -6.49 18.82 -2.65
CA HIS A 125 -6.36 20.26 -2.89
C HIS A 125 -5.03 20.85 -2.39
N MET A 126 -4.28 20.11 -1.56
CA MET A 126 -2.93 20.46 -1.14
C MET A 126 -1.83 19.88 -2.05
N GLY A 127 -2.22 19.14 -3.10
CA GLY A 127 -1.28 18.41 -3.94
C GLY A 127 -0.86 17.06 -3.35
N LEU A 128 0.15 16.43 -3.96
CA LEU A 128 0.71 15.15 -3.51
C LEU A 128 1.63 15.38 -2.30
N MET A 129 1.05 15.47 -1.11
CA MET A 129 1.77 15.57 0.15
C MET A 129 1.58 14.31 0.98
N LEU A 130 2.65 13.88 1.64
CA LEU A 130 2.68 12.71 2.51
C LEU A 130 3.08 13.16 3.92
N THR A 131 2.31 12.76 4.92
CA THR A 131 2.66 12.95 6.32
C THR A 131 3.02 11.60 6.92
N THR A 132 4.12 11.55 7.65
CA THR A 132 4.56 10.38 8.41
C THR A 132 4.62 10.75 9.89
N CYS A 133 4.19 9.85 10.77
CA CYS A 133 4.45 9.99 12.20
C CYS A 133 5.38 8.89 12.68
N SER A 134 6.23 9.25 13.63
CA SER A 134 7.24 8.36 14.18
C SER A 134 7.05 8.20 15.68
N ALA A 135 7.59 7.12 16.24
CA ALA A 135 7.44 6.80 17.66
C ALA A 135 8.11 7.81 18.61
N ASP A 136 8.88 8.78 18.09
CA ASP A 136 9.34 9.92 18.86
C ASP A 136 8.17 10.82 19.24
N GLY A 137 7.62 10.60 20.43
CA GLY A 137 6.86 11.61 21.15
C GLY A 137 7.76 12.84 21.30
N GLY A 138 7.46 13.90 20.54
CA GLY A 138 8.28 15.09 20.40
C GLY A 138 8.93 15.52 21.71
N ARG A 139 10.26 15.59 21.69
CA ARG A 139 11.05 16.38 22.63
C ARG A 139 11.74 17.48 21.86
#